data_AF-A0A659UPT0-F1
#
_entry.id   AF-A0A659UPT0-F1
#
_cell.length_a   1.000
_cell.length_b   1.000
_cell.length_c   1.000
_cell.angle_alpha   90.00
_cell.angle_beta   90.00
_cell.angle_gamma   90.00
#
_symmetry.space_group_name_H-M   'P 1'
#
loop_
_entity.id
_entity.type
_entity.pdbx_description
1 polymer ?
#
loop_
_entity_poly.entity_id
_entity_poly.type
_entity_poly.pdbx_seq_one_letter_code
_entity_poly.pdbx_strand_id
1 'polypeptide(L)'
;GEVLSRLATSEVYVPELVPLIKAVQQKEGMKGDGVIGPRTVALLAGTSKADRLLKVQVALEELRWLPSDLGSPRVFINQPAFTASYIDDGQEKLKTRAVVGRVTNQTAFFYDQIKQVDFHPYWGVPQSIIVNEMLP
;
A
#
# COMPACT_ATOMS: atom_id res chain seq x y z
N GLY A 1 31.11 -1.15 4.91
CA GLY A 1 31.65 -2.29 5.66
C GLY A 1 32.76 -2.92 4.86
N GLU A 2 33.77 -3.45 5.52
CA GLU A 2 35.01 -4.00 4.93
C GLU A 2 34.77 -5.03 3.80
N VAL A 3 33.76 -5.89 3.96
CA VAL A 3 33.36 -6.91 2.97
C VAL A 3 32.90 -6.27 1.65
N LEU A 4 32.07 -5.22 1.71
CA LEU A 4 31.60 -4.52 0.51
C LEU A 4 32.72 -3.79 -0.22
N SER A 5 33.66 -3.18 0.53
CA SER A 5 34.80 -2.48 -0.08
C SER A 5 35.77 -3.43 -0.77
N ARG A 6 36.01 -4.62 -0.20
CA ARG A 6 36.88 -5.63 -0.82
C ARG A 6 36.28 -6.24 -2.08
N LEU A 7 34.96 -6.43 -2.11
CA LEU A 7 34.25 -7.09 -3.20
C LEU A 7 33.62 -6.11 -4.20
N ALA A 8 33.92 -4.81 -4.11
CA ALA A 8 33.25 -3.77 -4.87
C ALA A 8 33.35 -3.93 -6.41
N THR A 9 34.43 -4.53 -6.90
CA THR A 9 34.68 -4.80 -8.32
C THR A 9 34.41 -6.25 -8.72
N SER A 10 34.01 -7.10 -7.77
CA SER A 10 33.72 -8.50 -8.03
C SER A 10 32.27 -8.67 -8.49
N GLU A 11 32.06 -9.42 -9.58
CA GLU A 11 30.72 -9.81 -10.04
C GLU A 11 30.23 -11.12 -9.40
N VAL A 12 31.05 -11.73 -8.53
CA VAL A 12 30.76 -13.04 -7.94
C VAL A 12 30.04 -12.88 -6.61
N TYR A 13 28.86 -13.48 -6.51
CA TYR A 13 28.14 -13.55 -5.25
C TYR A 13 28.75 -14.61 -4.32
N VAL A 14 29.62 -14.17 -3.41
CA VAL A 14 30.36 -15.04 -2.48
C VAL A 14 29.62 -15.25 -1.15
N PRO A 15 29.91 -16.34 -0.40
CA PRO A 15 29.24 -16.66 0.88
C PRO A 15 29.28 -15.52 1.91
N GLU A 16 30.32 -14.69 1.89
CA GLU A 16 30.50 -13.56 2.79
C GLU A 16 29.46 -12.45 2.60
N LEU A 17 28.84 -12.35 1.41
CA LEU A 17 27.77 -11.40 1.11
C LEU A 17 26.38 -11.92 1.54
N VAL A 18 26.23 -13.22 1.78
CA VAL A 18 24.93 -13.83 2.15
C VAL A 18 24.33 -13.22 3.41
N PRO A 19 25.06 -13.05 4.53
CA PRO A 19 24.51 -12.41 5.73
C PRO A 19 24.06 -10.97 5.47
N LEU A 20 24.77 -10.25 4.61
CA LEU A 20 24.44 -8.87 4.26
C LEU A 20 23.15 -8.78 3.46
N ILE A 21 22.99 -9.63 2.42
CA ILE A 21 21.76 -9.68 1.64
C ILE A 21 20.57 -10.10 2.51
N LYS A 22 20.76 -11.07 3.42
CA LYS A 22 19.72 -11.46 4.38
C LYS A 22 19.29 -10.30 5.27
N ALA A 23 20.23 -9.51 5.77
CA ALA A 23 19.93 -8.33 6.60
C ALA A 23 19.13 -7.27 5.82
N VAL A 24 19.50 -7.01 4.56
CA VAL A 24 18.76 -6.08 3.68
C VAL A 24 17.34 -6.58 3.41
N GLN A 25 17.19 -7.86 3.06
CA GLN A 25 15.89 -8.48 2.84
C GLN A 25 15.00 -8.41 4.09
N GLN A 26 15.53 -8.71 5.28
CA GLN A 26 14.78 -8.66 6.53
C GLN A 26 14.35 -7.25 6.92
N LYS A 27 15.24 -6.26 6.73
CA LYS A 27 14.93 -4.84 6.97
C LYS A 27 13.72 -4.37 6.16
N GLU A 28 13.54 -4.94 4.99
CA GLU A 28 12.47 -4.62 4.03
C GLU A 28 11.30 -5.61 4.11
N GLY A 29 11.23 -6.39 5.21
CA GLY A 29 10.10 -7.28 5.51
C GLY A 29 10.05 -8.58 4.71
N MET A 30 11.13 -8.96 4.03
CA MET A 30 11.24 -10.24 3.32
C MET A 30 11.79 -11.36 4.23
N LYS A 31 11.62 -12.62 3.82
CA LYS A 31 12.03 -13.82 4.59
C LYS A 31 13.52 -13.89 4.93
N GLY A 32 14.40 -13.18 4.20
CA GLY A 32 15.84 -13.17 4.47
C GLY A 32 16.52 -14.48 4.08
N ASP A 33 16.31 -14.96 2.86
CA ASP A 33 16.89 -16.20 2.35
C ASP A 33 18.32 -16.03 1.81
N GLY A 34 18.73 -14.80 1.52
CA GLY A 34 20.03 -14.49 0.91
C GLY A 34 20.07 -14.79 -0.58
N VAL A 35 18.93 -15.04 -1.23
CA VAL A 35 18.84 -15.29 -2.67
C VAL A 35 18.54 -13.98 -3.40
N ILE A 36 19.36 -13.63 -4.39
CA ILE A 36 19.16 -12.43 -5.23
C ILE A 36 18.18 -12.77 -6.36
N GLY A 37 16.92 -12.96 -6.01
CA GLY A 37 15.82 -13.11 -6.98
C GLY A 37 15.25 -11.77 -7.46
N PRO A 38 14.27 -11.77 -8.37
CA PRO A 38 13.68 -10.55 -8.94
C PRO A 38 13.19 -9.55 -7.89
N ARG A 39 12.64 -10.03 -6.76
CA ARG A 39 12.19 -9.18 -5.64
C ARG A 39 13.36 -8.48 -4.94
N THR A 40 14.47 -9.18 -4.72
CA THR A 40 15.68 -8.61 -4.14
C THR A 40 16.31 -7.60 -5.09
N VAL A 41 16.34 -7.89 -6.40
CA VAL A 41 16.84 -6.94 -7.42
C VAL A 41 15.99 -5.68 -7.45
N ALA A 42 14.65 -5.81 -7.51
CA ALA A 42 13.74 -4.67 -7.51
C ALA A 42 13.89 -3.82 -6.23
N LEU A 43 14.08 -4.47 -5.08
CA LEU A 43 14.34 -3.79 -3.82
C LEU A 43 15.64 -2.97 -3.89
N LEU A 44 16.73 -3.57 -4.37
CA LEU A 44 18.05 -2.92 -4.45
C LEU A 44 18.07 -1.79 -5.49
N ALA A 45 17.46 -2.00 -6.65
CA ALA A 45 17.28 -0.97 -7.67
C ALA A 45 16.44 0.20 -7.14
N GLY A 46 15.51 -0.10 -6.23
CA GLY A 46 14.62 0.89 -5.63
C GLY A 46 13.68 1.52 -6.65
N THR A 47 13.04 2.60 -6.23
CA THR A 47 12.21 3.44 -7.12
C THR A 47 13.05 4.61 -7.63
N SER A 48 13.13 4.79 -8.96
CA SER A 48 13.90 5.87 -9.57
C SER A 48 13.36 7.25 -9.18
N LYS A 49 14.18 8.31 -9.32
CA LYS A 49 13.71 9.68 -9.06
C LYS A 49 12.53 10.06 -9.96
N ALA A 50 12.56 9.63 -11.22
CA ALA A 50 11.47 9.88 -12.18
C ALA A 50 10.17 9.20 -11.73
N ASP A 51 10.24 7.93 -11.28
CA ASP A 51 9.06 7.21 -10.80
C ASP A 51 8.48 7.83 -9.51
N ARG A 52 9.34 8.33 -8.61
CA ARG A 52 8.90 9.06 -7.40
C ARG A 52 8.19 10.35 -7.78
N LEU A 53 8.70 11.10 -8.75
CA LEU A 53 8.07 12.31 -9.24
C LEU A 53 6.70 12.00 -9.83
N LEU A 54 6.60 10.95 -10.66
CA LEU A 54 5.34 10.53 -11.25
C LEU A 54 4.31 10.12 -10.20
N LYS A 55 4.71 9.40 -9.14
CA LYS A 55 3.82 9.09 -8.01
C LYS A 55 3.27 10.34 -7.33
N VAL A 56 4.10 11.36 -7.11
CA VAL A 56 3.66 12.63 -6.52
C VAL A 56 2.70 13.37 -7.47
N GLN A 57 3.00 13.41 -8.77
CA GLN A 57 2.13 14.03 -9.76
C GLN A 57 0.75 13.38 -9.80
N VAL A 58 0.68 12.04 -9.79
CA VAL A 58 -0.59 11.31 -9.74
C VAL A 58 -1.34 11.60 -8.44
N ALA A 59 -0.68 11.57 -7.29
CA ALA A 59 -1.32 11.88 -6.01
C ALA A 59 -1.87 13.33 -5.96
N LEU A 60 -1.13 14.29 -6.52
CA LEU A 60 -1.60 15.68 -6.64
C LEU A 60 -2.83 15.79 -7.57
N GLU A 61 -2.83 15.03 -8.66
CA GLU A 61 -3.98 14.97 -9.55
C GLU A 61 -5.18 14.33 -8.86
N GLU A 62 -5.04 13.22 -8.13
CA GLU A 62 -6.14 12.63 -7.36
C GLU A 62 -6.71 13.60 -6.30
N LEU A 63 -5.82 14.32 -5.59
CA LEU A 63 -6.23 15.34 -4.63
C LEU A 63 -6.98 16.51 -5.29
N ARG A 64 -6.67 16.84 -6.54
CA ARG A 64 -7.35 17.91 -7.30
C ARG A 64 -8.84 17.63 -7.52
N TRP A 65 -9.25 16.36 -7.53
CA TRP A 65 -10.65 15.97 -7.74
C TRP A 65 -11.46 15.95 -6.45
N LEU A 66 -10.81 16.08 -5.29
CA LEU A 66 -11.50 16.26 -4.02
C LEU A 66 -12.02 17.70 -3.87
N PRO A 67 -13.11 17.90 -3.11
CA PRO A 67 -13.50 19.23 -2.68
C PRO A 67 -12.35 19.97 -1.96
N SER A 68 -12.26 21.28 -2.16
CA SER A 68 -11.27 22.13 -1.48
C SER A 68 -11.46 22.15 0.03
N ASP A 69 -12.69 21.91 0.50
CA ASP A 69 -13.03 21.65 1.90
C ASP A 69 -13.75 20.31 2.01
N LEU A 70 -13.14 19.37 2.74
CA LEU A 70 -13.70 18.04 2.99
C LEU A 70 -14.75 18.03 4.12
N GLY A 71 -14.96 19.16 4.80
CA GLY A 71 -15.92 19.32 5.90
C GLY A 71 -15.50 18.61 7.19
N SER A 72 -16.09 19.01 8.32
CA SER A 72 -15.90 18.36 9.62
C SER A 72 -17.25 18.13 10.31
N PRO A 73 -17.49 16.95 10.92
CA PRO A 73 -16.62 15.79 10.95
C PRO A 73 -16.59 15.02 9.63
N ARG A 74 -15.56 14.19 9.40
CA ARG A 74 -15.41 13.35 8.20
C ARG A 74 -14.77 12.00 8.48
N VAL A 75 -15.08 11.02 7.63
CA VAL A 75 -14.32 9.76 7.52
C VAL A 75 -13.48 9.81 6.27
N PHE A 76 -12.18 9.64 6.40
CA PHE A 76 -11.24 9.65 5.29
C PHE A 76 -10.63 8.26 5.09
N ILE A 77 -10.83 7.68 3.90
CA ILE A 77 -10.29 6.37 3.54
C ILE A 77 -9.14 6.57 2.56
N ASN A 78 -7.92 6.27 3.00
CA ASN A 78 -6.73 6.28 2.15
C ASN A 78 -6.48 4.84 1.65
N GLN A 79 -6.93 4.54 0.43
CA GLN A 79 -6.88 3.17 -0.12
C GLN A 79 -5.43 2.66 -0.28
N PRO A 80 -4.48 3.43 -0.86
CA PRO A 80 -3.08 2.99 -0.96
C PRO A 80 -2.42 2.75 0.39
N ALA A 81 -2.85 3.48 1.43
CA ALA A 81 -2.34 3.31 2.79
C ALA A 81 -3.08 2.23 3.60
N PHE A 82 -4.17 1.65 3.09
CA PHE A 82 -5.03 0.70 3.82
C PHE A 82 -5.51 1.24 5.18
N THR A 83 -5.88 2.52 5.25
CA THR A 83 -6.33 3.15 6.50
C THR A 83 -7.65 3.89 6.33
N ALA A 84 -8.48 3.84 7.38
CA ALA A 84 -9.64 4.69 7.55
C ALA A 84 -9.47 5.52 8.83
N SER A 85 -9.70 6.83 8.73
CA SER A 85 -9.57 7.78 9.84
C SER A 85 -10.86 8.57 10.02
N TYR A 86 -11.31 8.73 11.27
CA TYR A 86 -12.35 9.69 11.63
C TYR A 86 -11.68 10.97 12.13
N ILE A 87 -12.00 12.08 11.47
CA ILE A 87 -11.40 13.39 11.72
C ILE A 87 -12.51 14.34 12.13
N ASP A 88 -12.31 15.00 13.26
CA ASP A 88 -13.24 15.99 13.80
C ASP A 88 -12.46 17.20 14.32
N ASP A 89 -12.88 18.40 13.93
CA ASP A 89 -12.20 19.68 14.11
C ASP A 89 -10.71 19.63 13.72
N GLY A 90 -10.43 18.96 12.59
CA GLY A 90 -9.07 18.77 12.08
C GLY A 90 -8.20 17.80 12.87
N GLN A 91 -8.72 17.20 13.95
CA GLN A 91 -8.01 16.20 14.74
C GLN A 91 -8.44 14.79 14.38
N GLU A 92 -7.47 13.90 14.14
CA GLU A 92 -7.74 12.47 13.98
C GLU A 92 -8.16 11.88 15.34
N LYS A 93 -9.45 11.56 15.48
CA LYS A 93 -10.03 11.01 16.72
C LYS A 93 -9.98 9.47 16.74
N LEU A 94 -9.99 8.83 15.58
CA LEU A 94 -9.88 7.39 15.43
C LEU A 94 -9.13 7.07 14.13
N LYS A 95 -8.28 6.04 14.17
CA LYS A 95 -7.61 5.47 13.00
C LYS A 95 -7.62 3.96 13.07
N THR A 96 -7.97 3.32 11.96
CA THR A 96 -7.99 1.87 11.84
C THR A 96 -7.44 1.41 10.49
N ARG A 97 -7.08 0.13 10.41
CA ARG A 97 -6.75 -0.52 9.13
C ARG A 97 -8.03 -0.79 8.36
N ALA A 98 -7.99 -0.52 7.06
CA ALA A 98 -9.09 -0.79 6.14
C ALA A 98 -8.71 -1.93 5.19
N VAL A 99 -9.68 -2.78 4.86
CA VAL A 99 -9.57 -3.74 3.77
C VAL A 99 -10.22 -3.13 2.55
N VAL A 100 -9.49 -3.10 1.43
CA VAL A 100 -9.97 -2.52 0.17
C VAL A 100 -10.08 -3.59 -0.90
N GLY A 101 -10.83 -3.30 -1.96
CA GLY A 101 -11.02 -4.18 -3.10
C GLY A 101 -9.71 -4.55 -3.81
N ARG A 102 -9.69 -5.74 -4.42
CA ARG A 102 -8.59 -6.16 -5.31
C ARG A 102 -8.58 -5.31 -6.58
N VAL A 103 -7.49 -5.33 -7.34
CA VAL A 103 -7.36 -4.59 -8.62
C VAL A 103 -8.53 -4.88 -9.58
N THR A 104 -9.04 -6.11 -9.61
CA THR A 104 -10.17 -6.49 -10.47
C THR A 104 -11.52 -5.97 -9.99
N ASN A 105 -11.66 -5.70 -8.69
CA ASN A 105 -12.90 -5.24 -8.02
C ASN A 105 -12.55 -4.09 -7.07
N GLN A 106 -11.95 -3.02 -7.61
CA GLN A 106 -11.33 -1.97 -6.82
C GLN A 106 -12.39 -1.12 -6.09
N THR A 107 -12.07 -0.70 -4.86
CA THR A 107 -12.89 0.28 -4.13
C THR A 107 -12.91 1.60 -4.91
N ALA A 108 -14.10 2.11 -5.24
CA ALA A 108 -14.24 3.35 -6.00
C ALA A 108 -13.68 4.56 -5.25
N PHE A 109 -13.12 5.52 -5.99
CA PHE A 109 -12.76 6.83 -5.47
C PHE A 109 -13.98 7.76 -5.56
N PHE A 110 -14.48 8.25 -4.43
CA PHE A 110 -15.64 9.14 -4.38
C PHE A 110 -15.63 10.01 -3.11
N TYR A 111 -16.49 11.04 -3.10
CA TYR A 111 -16.80 11.87 -1.96
C TYR A 111 -18.33 11.93 -1.80
N ASP A 112 -18.84 11.60 -0.62
CA ASP A 112 -20.27 11.62 -0.31
C ASP A 112 -20.47 11.76 1.22
N GLN A 113 -21.71 11.98 1.64
CA GLN A 113 -22.12 12.10 3.03
C GLN A 113 -22.68 10.77 3.56
N ILE A 114 -22.21 10.35 4.73
CA ILE A 114 -22.77 9.20 5.46
C ILE A 114 -24.18 9.58 5.92
N LYS A 115 -25.20 8.84 5.46
CA LYS A 115 -26.61 9.14 5.74
C LYS A 115 -27.13 8.46 7.01
N GLN A 116 -26.69 7.23 7.26
CA GLN A 116 -27.11 6.44 8.41
C GLN A 116 -26.04 5.42 8.81
N VAL A 117 -26.16 4.91 10.04
CA VAL A 117 -25.35 3.81 10.55
C VAL A 117 -26.31 2.74 11.05
N ASP A 118 -26.34 1.60 10.36
CA ASP A 118 -27.21 0.49 10.69
C ASP A 118 -26.49 -0.49 11.63
N PHE A 119 -27.05 -0.71 12.81
CA PHE A 119 -26.55 -1.71 13.75
C PHE A 119 -27.17 -3.07 13.42
N HIS A 120 -26.34 -4.11 13.32
CA HIS A 120 -26.73 -5.45 12.85
C HIS A 120 -27.39 -5.42 11.46
N PRO A 121 -26.69 -4.91 10.43
CA PRO A 121 -27.25 -4.82 9.10
C PRO A 121 -27.50 -6.21 8.51
N TYR A 122 -28.56 -6.34 7.71
CA TYR A 122 -28.75 -7.50 6.86
C TYR A 122 -27.75 -7.48 5.69
N TRP A 123 -27.09 -8.61 5.41
CA TRP A 123 -26.20 -8.72 4.25
C TRP A 123 -26.91 -9.41 3.08
N GLY A 124 -27.51 -8.60 2.20
CA GLY A 124 -27.98 -9.07 0.90
C GLY A 124 -26.79 -9.31 -0.03
N VAL A 125 -26.42 -10.58 -0.24
CA VAL A 125 -25.26 -10.94 -1.08
C VAL A 125 -25.44 -10.37 -2.50
N PRO A 126 -24.51 -9.53 -2.99
CA PRO A 126 -24.57 -8.99 -4.33
C PRO A 126 -24.61 -10.08 -5.41
N GLN A 127 -25.38 -9.85 -6.48
CA GLN A 127 -25.50 -10.80 -7.60
C GLN A 127 -24.14 -11.19 -8.20
N SER A 128 -23.20 -10.24 -8.29
CA SER A 128 -21.85 -10.51 -8.78
C SER A 128 -21.07 -11.49 -7.90
N ILE A 129 -21.28 -11.51 -6.58
CA ILE A 129 -20.63 -12.49 -5.68
C ILE A 129 -21.29 -13.87 -5.86
N ILE A 130 -22.63 -13.91 -5.93
CA ILE A 130 -23.36 -15.16 -6.14
C ILE A 130 -22.86 -15.86 -7.42
N VAL A 131 -22.81 -15.11 -8.53
CA VAL A 131 -22.45 -15.67 -9.84
C VAL A 131 -20.98 -16.05 -9.93
N ASN A 132 -20.06 -15.25 -9.38
CA ASN A 132 -18.63 -15.46 -9.60
C ASN A 132 -17.94 -16.32 -8.52
N GLU A 133 -18.55 -16.48 -7.34
CA GLU A 133 -17.89 -17.12 -6.19
C GLU A 133 -18.71 -18.26 -5.56
N MET A 134 -20.03 -18.30 -5.73
CA MET A 134 -20.89 -19.29 -5.06
C MET A 134 -21.53 -20.31 -6.01
N LEU A 135 -21.84 -19.91 -7.24
CA LEU A 135 -22.34 -20.83 -8.26
C LEU A 135 -21.19 -21.62 -8.89
N PRO A 136 -21.38 -22.93 -9.16
CA PRO A 136 -20.37 -23.78 -9.78
C PRO A 136 -20.09 -23.42 -11.25
#